data_AF-X1E1E5-F1
#
_entry.id   AF-X1E1E5-F1
#
_cell.length_a   1.000
_cell.length_b   1.000
_cell.length_c   1.000
_cell.angle_alpha   90.00
_cell.angle_beta   90.00
_cell.angle_gamma   90.00
#
_symmetry.space_group_name_H-M   'P 1'
#
loop_
_entity.id
_entity.type
_entity.pdbx_description
1 polymer ?
#
loop_
_entity_poly.entity_id
_entity_poly.type
_entity_poly.pdbx_seq_one_letter_code
_entity_poly.pdbx_strand_id
1 'polypeptide(L)'
;IGNGSQPSYDSLAEHANSISSTWLRFPVGAKWDYSGAGYDLVTYVLEVQAKQPFADYLEEKVLYPLKMSNTTVDKKKIEGNRTRAIGHASRHNRKIPLASDIPWVGAGGVYASANDLSRFIQFFLNWGVVDEKRLLDKESIMAMYTPSTQRNYGMGIEIWKKTTAWPF
;
A
#
# COMPACT_ATOMS: atom_id res chain seq x y z
N ILE A 1 -2.99 -5.36 -18.30
CA ILE A 1 -2.50 -6.74 -18.05
C ILE A 1 -1.14 -6.52 -17.46
N GLY A 2 -1.06 -6.51 -16.13
CA GLY A 2 0.22 -6.44 -15.42
C GLY A 2 0.55 -7.84 -14.95
N ASN A 3 1.82 -8.18 -14.84
CA ASN A 3 2.27 -9.49 -14.36
C ASN A 3 2.01 -9.72 -12.85
N GLY A 4 0.94 -9.14 -12.30
CA GLY A 4 0.47 -9.38 -10.92
C GLY A 4 -0.14 -10.76 -10.69
N SER A 5 -0.22 -11.59 -11.74
CA SER A 5 -0.70 -12.98 -11.72
C SER A 5 0.41 -14.01 -11.91
N GLN A 6 1.67 -13.60 -12.09
CA GLN A 6 2.80 -14.53 -12.06
C GLN A 6 3.11 -14.90 -10.60
N PRO A 7 3.34 -16.19 -10.29
CA PRO A 7 3.17 -16.71 -8.93
C PRO A 7 4.24 -16.27 -7.91
N SER A 8 5.40 -15.77 -8.34
CA SER A 8 6.46 -15.25 -7.44
C SER A 8 7.60 -14.57 -8.22
N TYR A 9 8.17 -13.52 -7.64
CA TYR A 9 9.45 -12.93 -8.06
C TYR A 9 10.45 -12.99 -6.91
N ASP A 10 11.74 -13.08 -7.19
CA ASP A 10 12.75 -13.14 -6.11
C ASP A 10 13.06 -11.74 -5.55
N SER A 11 12.64 -10.67 -6.24
CA SER A 11 12.81 -9.28 -5.80
C SER A 11 11.80 -8.30 -6.41
N LEU A 12 11.67 -7.10 -5.82
CA LEU A 12 10.94 -5.97 -6.41
C LEU A 12 11.52 -5.57 -7.78
N ALA A 13 12.84 -5.71 -7.96
CA ALA A 13 13.52 -5.41 -9.21
C ALA A 13 13.08 -6.35 -10.34
N GLU A 14 13.04 -7.66 -10.09
CA GLU A 14 12.56 -8.63 -11.07
C GLU A 14 11.08 -8.41 -11.39
N HIS A 15 10.26 -8.16 -10.37
CA HIS A 15 8.85 -7.83 -10.56
C HIS A 15 8.69 -6.57 -11.43
N ALA A 16 9.41 -5.49 -11.13
CA ALA A 16 9.37 -4.25 -11.89
C ALA A 16 9.87 -4.42 -13.33
N ASN A 17 10.95 -5.17 -13.54
CA ASN A 17 11.45 -5.50 -14.87
C ASN A 17 10.40 -6.27 -15.68
N SER A 18 9.65 -7.18 -15.05
CA SER A 18 8.57 -7.90 -15.71
C SER A 18 7.44 -6.97 -16.19
N ILE A 19 7.23 -5.80 -15.58
CA ILE A 19 6.21 -4.84 -16.01
C ILE A 19 6.64 -4.20 -17.34
N SER A 20 7.93 -3.90 -17.51
CA SER A 20 8.46 -3.27 -18.72
C SER A 20 8.32 -4.12 -19.99
N SER A 21 8.20 -5.44 -19.86
CA SER A 21 7.97 -6.36 -20.99
C SER A 21 6.50 -6.50 -21.39
N THR A 22 5.61 -5.72 -20.77
CA THR A 22 4.16 -5.73 -21.06
C THR A 22 3.75 -4.53 -21.92
N TRP A 23 2.52 -4.55 -22.44
CA TRP A 23 1.96 -3.43 -23.19
C TRP A 23 1.07 -2.55 -22.31
N LEU A 24 1.09 -1.24 -22.59
CA LEU A 24 0.15 -0.30 -22.00
C LEU A 24 -1.28 -0.58 -22.49
N ARG A 25 -2.25 -0.51 -21.57
CA ARG A 25 -3.68 -0.69 -21.91
C ARG A 25 -4.24 0.51 -22.71
N PHE A 26 -3.68 1.69 -22.51
CA PHE A 26 -4.00 2.95 -23.18
C PHE A 26 -2.80 3.91 -23.03
N PRO A 27 -2.71 4.98 -23.84
CA PRO A 27 -1.65 5.98 -23.72
C PRO A 27 -1.59 6.62 -22.32
N VAL A 28 -0.38 6.96 -21.86
CA VAL A 28 -0.18 7.61 -20.56
C VAL A 28 -1.02 8.89 -20.45
N GLY A 29 -1.76 9.02 -19.35
CA GLY A 29 -2.63 10.18 -19.12
C GLY A 29 -3.95 10.19 -19.91
N ALA A 30 -4.24 9.18 -20.73
CA ALA A 30 -5.49 9.14 -21.50
C ALA A 30 -6.71 8.71 -20.66
N LYS A 31 -6.52 7.79 -19.70
CA LYS A 31 -7.59 7.26 -18.84
C LYS A 31 -7.08 6.93 -17.44
N TRP A 32 -8.01 6.92 -16.49
CA TRP A 32 -7.77 6.37 -15.14
C TRP A 32 -8.13 4.88 -15.14
N ASP A 33 -7.24 4.05 -14.59
CA ASP A 33 -7.50 2.63 -14.33
C ASP A 33 -6.71 2.18 -13.10
N TYR A 34 -7.34 1.39 -12.23
CA TYR A 34 -6.68 0.91 -11.01
C TYR A 34 -5.59 -0.11 -11.38
N SER A 35 -4.38 0.07 -10.84
CA SER A 35 -3.24 -0.77 -11.20
C SER A 35 -2.41 -1.14 -9.98
N GLY A 36 -2.52 -2.40 -9.53
CA GLY A 36 -1.63 -2.95 -8.50
C GLY A 36 -0.17 -2.93 -8.94
N ALA A 37 0.11 -3.29 -10.20
CA ALA A 37 1.45 -3.20 -10.78
C ALA A 37 2.00 -1.76 -10.77
N GLY A 38 1.14 -0.75 -10.89
CA GLY A 38 1.54 0.65 -10.73
C GLY A 38 2.02 0.99 -9.32
N TYR A 39 1.33 0.48 -8.30
CA TYR A 39 1.76 0.63 -6.90
C TYR A 39 3.05 -0.12 -6.59
N ASP A 40 3.21 -1.34 -7.11
CA ASP A 40 4.45 -2.09 -6.94
C ASP A 40 5.63 -1.43 -7.67
N LEU A 41 5.40 -0.79 -8.83
CA LEU A 41 6.42 0.00 -9.51
C LEU A 41 6.86 1.21 -8.69
N VAL A 42 5.93 1.98 -8.10
CA VAL A 42 6.28 3.10 -7.20
C VAL A 42 7.06 2.60 -5.98
N THR A 43 6.71 1.42 -5.47
CA THR A 43 7.41 0.76 -4.35
C THR A 43 8.86 0.42 -4.72
N TYR A 44 9.08 -0.13 -5.91
CA TYR A 44 10.43 -0.37 -6.41
C TYR A 44 11.22 0.93 -6.62
N VAL A 45 10.59 2.00 -7.13
CA VAL A 45 11.24 3.32 -7.25
C VAL A 45 11.70 3.83 -5.89
N LEU A 46 10.89 3.66 -4.83
CA LEU A 46 11.27 4.02 -3.47
C LEU A 46 12.48 3.22 -2.97
N GLU A 47 12.50 1.90 -3.19
CA GLU A 47 13.65 1.05 -2.81
C GLU A 47 14.95 1.49 -3.50
N VAL A 48 14.90 1.77 -4.80
CA VAL A 48 16.06 2.26 -5.56
C VAL A 48 16.54 3.62 -5.07
N GLN A 49 15.62 4.56 -4.83
CA GLN A 49 15.97 5.91 -4.36
C GLN A 49 16.49 5.91 -2.92
N ALA A 50 15.89 5.10 -2.05
CA ALA A 50 16.29 4.98 -0.66
C ALA A 50 17.56 4.16 -0.47
N LYS A 51 17.95 3.36 -1.48
CA LYS A 51 19.10 2.42 -1.43
C LYS A 51 19.01 1.44 -0.27
N GLN A 52 17.79 1.06 0.11
CA GLN A 52 17.51 0.08 1.15
C GLN A 52 16.22 -0.67 0.83
N PRO A 53 16.04 -1.91 1.32
CA PRO A 53 14.83 -2.69 1.08
C PRO A 53 13.57 -1.91 1.47
N PHE A 54 12.50 -2.04 0.66
CA PHE A 54 11.25 -1.33 0.93
C PHE A 54 10.68 -1.62 2.34
N ALA A 55 10.81 -2.86 2.83
CA ALA A 55 10.35 -3.23 4.17
C ALA A 55 11.04 -2.40 5.26
N ASP A 56 12.35 -2.21 5.14
CA ASP A 56 13.15 -1.42 6.08
C ASP A 56 12.83 0.06 5.94
N TYR A 57 12.70 0.57 4.71
CA TYR A 57 12.30 1.96 4.46
C TYR A 57 10.92 2.28 5.06
N LEU A 58 9.93 1.39 4.86
CA LEU A 58 8.58 1.56 5.38
C LEU A 58 8.59 1.54 6.91
N GLU A 59 9.33 0.61 7.53
CA GLU A 59 9.48 0.53 8.97
C GLU A 59 10.13 1.78 9.55
N GLU A 60 11.25 2.23 8.98
CA GLU A 60 12.02 3.38 9.46
C GLU A 60 11.29 4.71 9.27
N LYS A 61 10.71 4.93 8.08
CA LYS A 61 10.16 6.24 7.69
C LYS A 61 8.69 6.42 7.99
N VAL A 62 7.92 5.34 8.16
CA VAL A 62 6.47 5.42 8.35
C VAL A 62 6.04 4.71 9.64
N LEU A 63 6.31 3.41 9.77
CA LEU A 63 5.73 2.62 10.85
C LEU A 63 6.30 3.00 12.22
N TYR A 64 7.62 3.13 12.34
CA TYR A 64 8.27 3.49 13.60
C TYR A 64 7.89 4.91 14.07
N PRO A 65 7.95 5.97 13.24
CA PRO A 65 7.50 7.30 13.62
C PRO A 65 6.02 7.35 14.03
N LEU A 66 5.18 6.52 13.40
CA LEU A 66 3.76 6.41 13.73
C LEU A 66 3.48 5.41 14.86
N LYS A 67 4.49 4.76 15.44
CA LYS A 67 4.36 3.72 16.48
C LYS A 67 3.42 2.56 16.08
N MET A 68 3.53 2.11 14.84
CA MET A 68 2.78 0.99 14.27
C MET A 68 3.60 -0.31 14.37
N SER A 69 3.85 -0.77 15.60
CA SER A 69 4.76 -1.90 15.88
C SER A 69 4.19 -3.29 15.55
N ASN A 70 2.90 -3.40 15.27
CA ASN A 70 2.22 -4.62 14.81
C ASN A 70 1.87 -4.54 13.33
N THR A 71 2.68 -3.80 12.57
CA THR A 71 2.52 -3.61 11.12
C THR A 71 3.80 -4.02 10.41
N THR A 72 3.69 -4.75 9.30
CA THR A 72 4.84 -5.18 8.50
C THR A 72 4.45 -5.55 7.08
N VAL A 73 5.38 -5.40 6.14
CA VAL A 73 5.35 -6.01 4.80
C VAL A 73 6.33 -7.18 4.68
N ASP A 74 7.19 -7.38 5.68
CA ASP A 74 8.15 -8.50 5.73
C ASP A 74 7.40 -9.80 6.06
N LYS A 75 7.44 -10.73 5.11
CA LYS A 75 6.83 -12.05 5.19
C LYS A 75 7.37 -12.87 6.36
N LYS A 76 8.69 -12.86 6.60
CA LYS A 76 9.30 -13.62 7.71
C LYS A 76 8.82 -13.10 9.06
N LYS A 77 8.71 -11.78 9.21
CA LYS A 77 8.16 -11.16 10.45
C LYS A 77 6.72 -11.60 10.70
N ILE A 78 5.85 -11.54 9.68
CA ILE A 78 4.45 -11.95 9.86
C ILE A 78 4.32 -13.46 10.04
N GLU A 79 5.12 -14.30 9.35
CA GLU A 79 5.13 -15.76 9.55
C GLU A 79 5.50 -16.16 10.98
N GLY A 80 6.47 -15.46 11.57
CA GLY A 80 6.87 -15.64 12.97
C GLY A 80 5.84 -15.16 14.00
N ASN A 81 4.88 -14.32 13.60
CA ASN A 81 3.87 -13.79 14.49
C ASN A 81 2.75 -14.81 14.76
N ARG A 82 2.79 -15.43 15.95
CA ARG A 82 1.81 -16.45 16.38
C ARG A 82 0.41 -15.90 16.66
N THR A 83 0.25 -14.60 16.86
CA THR A 83 -1.04 -13.96 17.13
C THR A 83 -1.67 -13.34 15.89
N ARG A 84 -1.08 -13.54 14.71
CA ARG A 84 -1.65 -13.03 13.45
C ARG A 84 -2.99 -13.67 13.12
N ALA A 85 -3.82 -12.92 12.41
CA ALA A 85 -4.98 -13.49 11.74
C ALA A 85 -4.55 -14.43 10.60
N ILE A 86 -5.31 -15.51 10.41
CA ILE A 86 -5.14 -16.45 9.30
C ILE A 86 -6.31 -16.24 8.34
N GLY A 87 -6.03 -16.18 7.04
CA GLY A 87 -7.08 -16.08 6.02
C GLY A 87 -7.90 -17.36 5.95
N HIS A 88 -9.21 -17.24 5.74
CA HIS A 88 -10.12 -18.38 5.60
C HIS A 88 -10.99 -18.23 4.35
N ALA A 89 -11.18 -19.32 3.61
CA ALA A 89 -12.15 -19.36 2.52
C ALA A 89 -13.46 -20.01 3.00
N SER A 90 -14.60 -19.32 2.80
CA SER A 90 -15.95 -19.75 3.21
C SER A 90 -16.30 -21.16 2.72
N ARG A 91 -15.84 -21.54 1.53
CA ARG A 91 -15.96 -22.91 1.04
C ARG A 91 -14.83 -23.77 1.62
N HIS A 92 -15.19 -24.61 2.60
CA HIS A 92 -14.42 -25.75 3.15
C HIS A 92 -13.51 -25.49 4.37
N ASN A 93 -13.68 -24.41 5.15
CA ASN A 93 -12.80 -24.12 6.32
C ASN A 93 -11.30 -24.18 5.98
N ARG A 94 -10.94 -23.89 4.73
CA ARG A 94 -9.56 -23.96 4.27
C ARG A 94 -8.83 -22.71 4.75
N LYS A 95 -7.77 -22.93 5.54
CA LYS A 95 -6.77 -21.91 5.84
C LYS A 95 -6.09 -21.51 4.54
N ILE A 96 -6.06 -20.21 4.29
CA ILE A 96 -5.33 -19.64 3.17
C ILE A 96 -3.93 -19.32 3.71
N PRO A 97 -2.85 -19.83 3.07
CA PRO A 97 -1.49 -19.46 3.46
C PRO A 97 -1.30 -17.96 3.31
N LEU A 98 -0.27 -17.42 3.96
CA LEU A 98 0.13 -16.04 3.69
C LEU A 98 0.44 -15.90 2.20
N ALA A 99 -0.07 -14.84 1.59
CA ALA A 99 0.28 -14.51 0.22
C ALA A 99 1.78 -14.21 0.12
N SER A 100 2.33 -14.44 -1.08
CA SER A 100 3.75 -14.61 -1.33
C SER A 100 4.51 -13.32 -1.66
N ASP A 101 5.82 -13.54 -1.68
CA ASP A 101 6.98 -12.72 -2.03
C ASP A 101 6.88 -12.18 -3.46
N ILE A 102 6.08 -11.10 -3.57
CA ILE A 102 5.97 -10.10 -4.63
C ILE A 102 5.52 -10.70 -5.98
N PRO A 103 4.30 -10.43 -6.50
CA PRO A 103 3.59 -9.15 -6.60
C PRO A 103 2.77 -8.74 -5.37
N TRP A 104 2.30 -7.49 -5.37
CA TRP A 104 1.38 -6.86 -4.41
C TRP A 104 1.98 -6.28 -3.12
N VAL A 105 3.31 -6.22 -2.96
CA VAL A 105 3.92 -5.66 -1.74
C VAL A 105 3.50 -4.20 -1.51
N GLY A 106 3.57 -3.37 -2.55
CA GLY A 106 3.13 -1.98 -2.50
C GLY A 106 1.63 -1.81 -2.61
N ALA A 107 0.99 -2.69 -3.37
CA ALA A 107 -0.44 -2.59 -3.69
C ALA A 107 -1.38 -3.12 -2.60
N GLY A 108 -0.91 -4.02 -1.73
CA GLY A 108 -1.76 -4.67 -0.72
C GLY A 108 -1.05 -5.62 0.24
N GLY A 109 0.28 -5.60 0.32
CA GLY A 109 1.08 -6.57 1.08
C GLY A 109 1.29 -6.20 2.55
N VAL A 110 0.70 -5.09 3.02
CA VAL A 110 0.85 -4.63 4.40
C VAL A 110 -0.08 -5.43 5.32
N TYR A 111 0.50 -6.11 6.31
CA TYR A 111 -0.21 -6.67 7.45
C TYR A 111 -0.20 -5.66 8.57
N ALA A 112 -1.36 -5.31 9.14
CA ALA A 112 -1.47 -4.34 10.22
C ALA A 112 -2.51 -4.77 11.26
N SER A 113 -2.32 -4.34 12.51
CA SER A 113 -3.37 -4.38 13.53
C SER A 113 -4.38 -3.25 13.34
N ALA A 114 -5.60 -3.39 13.88
CA ALA A 114 -6.58 -2.31 13.86
C ALA A 114 -6.12 -1.07 14.63
N ASN A 115 -5.38 -1.27 15.74
CA ASN A 115 -4.84 -0.17 16.53
C ASN A 115 -3.77 0.61 15.76
N ASP A 116 -2.88 -0.09 15.05
CA ASP A 116 -1.86 0.53 14.22
C ASP A 116 -2.49 1.30 13.06
N LEU A 117 -3.47 0.70 12.38
CA LEU A 117 -4.20 1.36 11.30
C LEU A 117 -4.92 2.63 11.80
N SER A 118 -5.44 2.62 13.03
CA SER A 118 -6.03 3.82 13.64
C SER A 118 -5.03 4.98 13.77
N ARG A 119 -3.74 4.69 13.99
CA ARG A 119 -2.68 5.69 14.09
C ARG A 119 -2.33 6.26 12.72
N PHE A 120 -2.33 5.42 11.68
CA PHE A 120 -2.19 5.86 10.30
C PHE A 120 -3.37 6.74 9.85
N ILE A 121 -4.59 6.41 10.27
CA ILE A 121 -5.77 7.26 10.02
C ILE A 121 -5.65 8.60 10.74
N GLN A 122 -5.24 8.61 12.02
CA GLN A 122 -5.01 9.84 12.78
C GLN A 122 -3.96 10.73 12.12
N PHE A 123 -2.86 10.17 11.60
CA PHE A 123 -1.84 10.90 10.86
C PHE A 123 -2.45 11.73 9.71
N PHE A 124 -3.33 11.12 8.94
CA PHE A 124 -4.04 11.76 7.84
C PHE A 124 -5.04 12.82 8.31
N LEU A 125 -5.86 12.50 9.32
CA LEU A 125 -6.86 13.43 9.88
C LEU A 125 -6.22 14.66 10.54
N ASN A 126 -5.02 14.52 11.08
CA ASN A 126 -4.28 15.56 11.78
C ASN A 126 -3.24 16.25 10.89
N TRP A 127 -3.40 16.21 9.56
CA TRP A 127 -2.54 16.94 8.62
C TRP A 127 -1.04 16.63 8.79
N GLY A 128 -0.74 15.34 8.93
CA GLY A 128 0.63 14.82 8.96
C GLY A 128 1.25 14.73 10.36
N VAL A 129 0.44 14.81 11.42
CA VAL A 129 0.90 14.86 12.82
C VAL A 129 0.32 13.71 13.65
N VAL A 130 1.17 13.03 14.43
CA VAL A 130 0.75 12.06 15.46
C VAL A 130 1.64 12.24 16.69
N ASP A 131 1.04 12.21 17.89
CA ASP A 131 1.75 12.44 19.16
C ASP A 131 2.64 13.69 19.13
N GLU A 132 2.10 14.81 18.61
CA GLU A 132 2.79 16.11 18.45
C GLU A 132 3.98 16.10 17.47
N LYS A 133 4.32 14.94 16.88
CA LYS A 133 5.39 14.82 15.88
C LYS A 133 4.81 14.97 14.48
N ARG A 134 5.34 15.94 13.74
CA ARG A 134 5.07 16.09 12.30
C ARG A 134 5.94 15.14 11.49
N LEU A 135 5.32 14.28 10.69
CA LEU A 135 6.00 13.42 9.73
C LEU A 135 5.88 13.96 8.29
N LEU A 136 4.78 14.63 7.97
CA LEU A 136 4.58 15.29 6.68
C LEU A 136 3.98 16.68 6.88
N ASP A 137 4.32 17.63 6.02
CA ASP A 137 3.67 18.94 6.03
C ASP A 137 2.21 18.85 5.55
N LYS A 138 1.43 19.88 5.91
CA LYS A 138 0.00 19.91 5.60
C LYS A 138 -0.22 19.99 4.09
N GLU A 139 0.63 20.70 3.39
CA GLU A 139 0.58 20.94 1.96
C GLU A 139 0.71 19.63 1.18
N SER A 140 1.57 18.73 1.63
CA SER A 140 1.76 17.39 1.09
C SER A 140 0.55 16.50 1.36
N ILE A 141 -0.03 16.55 2.56
CA ILE A 141 -1.30 15.85 2.86
C ILE A 141 -2.43 16.37 1.94
N MET A 142 -2.51 17.69 1.76
CA MET A 142 -3.47 18.32 0.85
C MET A 142 -3.25 17.90 -0.61
N ALA A 143 -1.99 17.78 -1.06
CA ALA A 143 -1.67 17.28 -2.38
C ALA A 143 -2.17 15.84 -2.56
N MET A 144 -2.04 14.98 -1.53
CA MET A 144 -2.58 13.62 -1.56
C MET A 144 -4.11 13.59 -1.67
N TYR A 145 -4.80 14.59 -1.11
CA TYR A 145 -6.25 14.75 -1.20
C TYR A 145 -6.73 15.53 -2.43
N THR A 146 -5.83 15.97 -3.31
CA THR A 146 -6.23 16.69 -4.51
C THR A 146 -6.62 15.70 -5.61
N PRO A 147 -7.89 15.66 -6.06
CA PRO A 147 -8.33 14.70 -7.05
C PRO A 147 -7.69 14.95 -8.41
N SER A 148 -7.41 13.88 -9.14
CA SER A 148 -7.06 13.96 -10.56
C SER A 148 -8.22 14.53 -11.40
N THR A 149 -7.92 14.97 -12.62
CA THR A 149 -8.93 15.44 -13.58
C THR A 149 -9.84 14.32 -14.12
N GLN A 150 -9.48 13.05 -13.91
CA GLN A 150 -10.14 11.90 -14.54
C GLN A 150 -11.00 11.07 -13.57
N ARG A 151 -10.70 11.14 -12.28
CA ARG A 151 -11.45 10.48 -11.20
C ARG A 151 -11.27 11.27 -9.91
N ASN A 152 -12.24 11.18 -9.00
CA ASN A 152 -12.08 11.63 -7.61
C ASN A 152 -11.10 10.70 -6.86
N TYR A 153 -9.84 10.73 -7.26
CA TYR A 153 -8.75 9.93 -6.74
C TYR A 153 -7.50 10.82 -6.73
N GLY A 154 -6.91 11.02 -5.55
CA GLY A 154 -5.68 11.78 -5.37
C GLY A 154 -4.45 10.87 -5.37
N MET A 155 -3.40 11.25 -4.64
CA MET A 155 -2.20 10.41 -4.52
C MET A 155 -2.45 9.32 -3.48
N GLY A 156 -2.92 8.15 -3.93
CA GLY A 156 -3.17 7.00 -3.07
C GLY A 156 -4.50 7.01 -2.31
N ILE A 157 -5.31 8.07 -2.44
CA ILE A 157 -6.55 8.27 -1.68
C ILE A 157 -7.73 8.42 -2.62
N GLU A 158 -8.76 7.59 -2.44
CA GLU A 158 -10.05 7.79 -3.10
C GLU A 158 -10.86 8.86 -2.36
N ILE A 159 -11.42 9.80 -3.13
CA ILE A 159 -12.11 10.97 -2.59
C ILE A 159 -13.60 10.83 -2.89
N TRP A 160 -14.36 10.51 -1.84
CA TRP A 160 -15.81 10.45 -1.94
C TRP A 160 -16.39 11.83 -1.63
N LYS A 161 -17.20 12.35 -2.55
CA LYS A 161 -18.03 13.52 -2.22
C LYS A 161 -19.03 13.08 -1.16
N LYS A 162 -19.19 13.87 -0.11
CA LYS A 162 -20.24 13.66 0.89
C LYS A 162 -21.60 13.68 0.18
N THR A 163 -22.18 12.52 -0.07
CA THR A 163 -23.59 12.41 -0.40
C THR A 163 -24.35 12.68 0.89
N THR A 164 -25.06 13.79 0.94
CA THR A 164 -26.06 14.07 1.97
C THR A 164 -27.23 13.10 1.78
N ALA A 165 -27.06 11.86 2.25
CA ALA A 165 -28.13 10.92 2.65
C ALA A 165 -27.48 9.58 3.01
N TRP A 166 -27.37 9.30 4.31
CA TRP A 166 -27.49 7.92 4.77
C TRP A 166 -28.98 7.74 5.12
N PRO A 167 -29.72 6.88 4.42
CA PRO A 167 -31.10 6.58 4.76
C PRO A 167 -31.08 5.57 5.91
N PHE A 168 -31.02 6.07 7.14
CA PHE A 168 -31.46 5.33 8.32
C PHE A 168 -32.43 6.22 9.09
#